data_AF-C2EK07-F1
#
_entry.id   AF-C2EK07-F1
#
_cell.length_a   1.000
_cell.length_b   1.000
_cell.length_c   1.000
_cell.angle_alpha   90.00
_cell.angle_beta   90.00
_cell.angle_gamma   90.00
#
_symmetry.space_group_name_H-M   'P 1'
#
loop_
_entity.id
_entity.type
_entity.pdbx_description
1 polymer ?
#
loop_
_entity_poly.entity_id
_entity_poly.type
_entity_poly.pdbx_seq_one_letter_code
_entity_poly.pdbx_strand_id
1 'polypeptide(L)'
;RGSVLQRDHNYLFYEHYYADTAQIYHDKRRKNCYKRDPLKRYAVFLRMLYKRFKAKFDATSIDEFVGEFKQTMPGYPCPSTPTVYRYIDRGLLDVSNIDLPMKLKRRRNQRHHSHDGHALHKKNLGNSIEQRPKEVEDRATPLHWEGDLVKGVRRKNQPALMTLTERTTRFEVVIKIPDY
;
A
#
# COMPACT_ATOMS: atom_id res chain seq x y z
N ARG A 1 9.92 24.85 -9.01
CA ARG A 1 10.51 24.94 -7.65
C ARG A 1 10.40 26.40 -7.20
N GLY A 2 10.60 26.73 -5.92
CA GLY A 2 10.44 28.11 -5.38
C GLY A 2 11.59 29.07 -5.66
N SER A 3 12.64 28.62 -6.36
CA SER A 3 13.76 29.49 -6.71
C SER A 3 13.33 30.58 -7.70
N VAL A 4 13.76 31.82 -7.43
CA VAL A 4 13.54 32.99 -8.30
C VAL A 4 14.86 33.73 -8.47
N LEU A 5 15.02 34.36 -9.63
CA LEU A 5 16.17 35.21 -9.93
C LEU A 5 16.02 36.52 -9.15
N GLN A 6 16.98 36.84 -8.30
CA GLN A 6 17.06 38.09 -7.54
C GLN A 6 18.29 38.87 -7.96
N ARG A 7 18.29 40.17 -7.68
CA ARG A 7 19.46 41.04 -7.91
C ARG A 7 20.02 41.48 -6.57
N ASP A 8 21.33 41.36 -6.39
CA ASP A 8 22.00 41.83 -5.18
C ASP A 8 22.35 43.32 -5.24
N HIS A 9 23.00 43.82 -4.19
CA HIS A 9 23.47 45.21 -4.09
C HIS A 9 24.54 45.57 -5.13
N ASN A 10 25.26 44.57 -5.65
CA ASN A 10 26.27 44.70 -6.70
C ASN A 10 25.66 44.58 -8.11
N TYR A 11 24.33 44.58 -8.22
CA TYR A 11 23.59 44.42 -9.47
C TYR A 11 23.81 43.06 -10.16
N LEU A 12 24.35 42.06 -9.46
CA LEU A 12 24.53 40.71 -9.95
C LEU A 12 23.26 39.88 -9.70
N PHE A 13 22.93 39.02 -10.67
CA PHE A 13 21.80 38.10 -10.54
C PHE A 13 22.21 36.81 -9.84
N TYR A 14 21.40 36.37 -8.89
CA TYR A 14 21.56 35.08 -8.21
C TYR A 14 20.22 34.40 -8.03
N GLU A 15 20.22 33.06 -8.01
CA GLU A 15 19.02 32.30 -7.68
C GLU A 15 18.86 32.19 -6.17
N HIS A 16 17.69 32.61 -5.67
CA HIS A 16 17.35 32.43 -4.26
C HIS A 16 16.00 31.75 -4.10
N TYR A 17 15.91 30.86 -3.11
CA TYR A 17 14.68 30.15 -2.81
C TYR A 17 13.83 30.95 -1.83
N TYR A 18 12.55 31.17 -2.16
CA TYR A 18 11.57 31.70 -1.24
C TYR A 18 10.45 30.67 -1.02
N ALA A 19 10.02 30.52 0.23
CA ALA A 19 8.92 29.61 0.57
C ALA A 19 7.59 30.09 -0.03
N ASP A 20 7.35 31.41 0.01
CA ASP A 20 6.11 32.01 -0.49
C ASP A 20 5.93 31.82 -2.01
N THR A 21 7.01 31.96 -2.78
CA THR A 21 6.98 31.72 -4.23
C THR A 21 6.74 30.24 -4.54
N ALA A 22 7.31 29.33 -3.74
CA ALA A 22 7.04 27.89 -3.84
C ALA A 22 5.55 27.60 -3.62
N GLN A 23 4.94 28.25 -2.62
CA GLN A 23 3.53 28.12 -2.29
C GLN A 23 2.65 28.67 -3.43
N ILE A 24 2.94 29.87 -3.95
CA ILE A 24 2.23 30.46 -5.09
C ILE A 24 2.27 29.52 -6.32
N TYR A 25 3.43 28.95 -6.64
CA TYR A 25 3.56 27.99 -7.73
C TYR A 25 2.86 26.66 -7.46
N HIS A 26 2.81 26.21 -6.22
CA HIS A 26 2.01 25.05 -5.83
C HIS A 26 0.52 25.32 -6.06
N ASP A 27 0.00 26.45 -5.58
CA ASP A 27 -1.42 26.79 -5.69
C ASP A 27 -1.83 27.04 -7.15
N LYS A 28 -0.96 27.65 -7.96
CA LYS A 28 -1.14 27.77 -9.40
C LYS A 28 -1.24 26.40 -10.09
N ARG A 29 -0.42 25.42 -9.70
CA ARG A 29 -0.51 24.05 -10.23
C ARG A 29 -1.77 23.34 -9.73
N ARG A 30 -2.16 23.53 -8.47
CA ARG A 30 -3.38 22.95 -7.88
C ARG A 30 -4.65 23.42 -8.57
N LYS A 31 -4.71 24.66 -9.07
CA LYS A 31 -5.83 25.15 -9.90
C LYS A 31 -6.08 24.28 -11.14
N ASN A 32 -5.02 23.67 -11.70
CA ASN A 32 -5.12 22.76 -12.85
C ASN A 32 -5.34 21.29 -12.43
N CYS A 33 -5.27 20.96 -11.14
CA CYS A 33 -5.50 19.63 -10.61
C CYS A 33 -6.98 19.41 -10.30
N TYR A 34 -7.75 18.97 -11.28
CA TYR A 34 -9.13 18.52 -11.07
C TYR A 34 -9.31 17.06 -11.44
N LYS A 35 -10.31 16.42 -10.83
CA LYS A 35 -10.72 15.07 -11.19
C LYS A 35 -11.40 15.13 -12.55
N ARG A 36 -10.72 14.65 -13.59
CA ARG A 36 -11.36 14.42 -14.90
C ARG A 36 -12.44 13.37 -14.73
N ASP A 37 -13.61 13.61 -15.31
CA ASP A 37 -14.70 12.65 -15.33
C ASP A 37 -14.27 11.41 -16.13
N PRO A 38 -14.07 10.25 -15.48
CA PRO A 38 -13.64 9.05 -16.17
C PRO A 38 -14.67 8.55 -17.17
N LEU A 39 -15.97 8.77 -16.92
CA LEU A 39 -17.03 8.30 -17.81
C LEU A 39 -16.99 9.07 -19.15
N LYS A 40 -16.71 10.37 -19.10
CA LYS A 40 -16.46 11.18 -20.30
C LYS A 40 -15.18 10.77 -21.02
N ARG A 41 -14.11 10.49 -20.28
CA ARG A 41 -12.84 10.04 -20.86
C ARG A 41 -12.99 8.73 -21.63
N TYR A 42 -13.78 7.79 -21.12
CA TYR A 42 -13.97 6.45 -21.69
C TYR A 42 -15.27 6.30 -22.49
N ALA A 43 -15.89 7.40 -22.95
CA ALA A 43 -17.23 7.38 -23.55
C ALA A 43 -17.37 6.39 -24.72
N VAL A 44 -16.37 6.31 -25.61
CA VAL A 44 -16.38 5.38 -26.76
C VAL A 44 -16.33 3.92 -26.29
N PHE A 45 -15.41 3.62 -25.35
CA PHE A 45 -15.31 2.30 -24.74
C PHE A 45 -16.63 1.89 -24.06
N LEU A 46 -17.23 2.79 -23.27
CA LEU A 46 -18.47 2.50 -22.55
C LEU A 46 -19.66 2.28 -23.48
N ARG A 47 -19.75 3.05 -24.57
CA ARG A 47 -20.80 2.86 -25.59
C ARG A 47 -20.69 1.49 -26.27
N MET A 48 -19.47 1.04 -26.58
CA MET A 48 -19.24 -0.27 -27.17
C MET A 48 -19.50 -1.40 -26.17
N LEU A 49 -19.08 -1.21 -24.91
CA LEU A 49 -19.35 -2.14 -23.82
C LEU A 49 -20.86 -2.35 -23.66
N TYR A 50 -21.63 -1.25 -23.61
CA TYR A 50 -23.09 -1.30 -23.54
C TYR A 50 -23.68 -2.07 -24.73
N LYS A 51 -23.28 -1.73 -25.96
CA LYS A 51 -23.77 -2.39 -27.17
C LYS A 51 -23.49 -3.89 -27.17
N ARG A 52 -22.32 -4.33 -26.67
CA ARG A 52 -21.93 -5.75 -26.63
C ARG A 52 -22.73 -6.51 -25.57
N PHE A 53 -22.77 -6.03 -24.33
CA PHE A 53 -23.35 -6.76 -23.20
C PHE A 53 -24.88 -6.61 -23.08
N LYS A 54 -25.50 -5.62 -23.74
CA LYS A 54 -26.97 -5.53 -23.86
C LYS A 54 -27.53 -6.17 -25.14
N ALA A 55 -26.67 -6.56 -26.08
CA ALA A 55 -27.11 -7.40 -27.21
C ALA A 55 -27.50 -8.80 -26.70
N LYS A 56 -28.04 -9.66 -27.60
CA LYS A 56 -28.36 -11.06 -27.29
C LYS A 56 -27.19 -11.74 -26.58
N PHE A 57 -27.52 -12.71 -25.72
CA PHE A 57 -26.59 -13.42 -24.83
C PHE A 57 -25.22 -13.68 -25.49
N ASP A 58 -24.21 -13.01 -24.94
CA ASP A 58 -22.83 -13.10 -25.37
C ASP A 58 -22.02 -13.72 -24.25
N ALA A 59 -21.23 -14.76 -24.55
CA ALA A 59 -20.44 -15.49 -23.55
C ALA A 59 -19.10 -14.83 -23.23
N THR A 60 -18.77 -13.72 -23.90
CA THR A 60 -17.52 -12.98 -23.76
C THR A 60 -17.32 -12.41 -22.35
N SER A 61 -16.09 -12.48 -21.86
CA SER A 61 -15.72 -11.86 -20.57
C SER A 61 -15.37 -10.38 -20.73
N ILE A 62 -15.45 -9.59 -19.66
CA ILE A 62 -15.01 -8.17 -19.71
C ILE A 62 -13.52 -8.06 -20.07
N ASP A 63 -12.70 -9.03 -19.65
CA ASP A 63 -11.26 -9.01 -19.93
C ASP A 63 -10.95 -9.23 -21.41
N GLU A 64 -11.69 -10.17 -22.01
CA GLU A 64 -11.65 -10.44 -23.44
C GLU A 64 -12.10 -9.20 -24.24
N PHE A 65 -13.20 -8.56 -23.85
CA PHE A 65 -13.65 -7.30 -24.48
C PHE A 65 -12.61 -6.18 -24.35
N VAL A 66 -11.98 -6.02 -23.18
CA VAL A 66 -10.90 -5.03 -22.98
C VAL A 66 -9.70 -5.33 -23.88
N GLY A 67 -9.35 -6.60 -24.06
CA GLY A 67 -8.30 -7.05 -24.98
C GLY A 67 -8.63 -6.72 -26.44
N GLU A 68 -9.82 -7.10 -26.90
CA GLU A 68 -10.33 -6.83 -28.24
C GLU A 68 -10.38 -5.32 -28.53
N PHE A 69 -10.88 -4.52 -27.60
CA PHE A 69 -10.94 -3.07 -27.74
C PHE A 69 -9.55 -2.44 -27.94
N LYS A 70 -8.53 -2.92 -27.21
CA LYS A 70 -7.16 -2.43 -27.37
C LYS A 70 -6.56 -2.77 -28.74
N GLN A 71 -6.93 -3.91 -29.31
CA GLN A 71 -6.46 -4.33 -30.65
C GLN A 71 -7.19 -3.56 -31.76
N THR A 72 -8.50 -3.41 -31.65
CA THR A 72 -9.34 -2.76 -32.66
C THR A 72 -9.24 -1.23 -32.62
N MET A 73 -9.00 -0.64 -31.45
CA MET A 73 -8.95 0.81 -31.24
C MET A 73 -7.75 1.25 -30.38
N PRO A 74 -6.49 1.06 -30.85
CA PRO A 74 -5.29 1.36 -30.06
C PRO A 74 -5.11 2.85 -29.71
N GLY A 75 -5.75 3.76 -30.46
CA GLY A 75 -5.70 5.21 -30.22
C GLY A 75 -6.71 5.73 -29.20
N TYR A 76 -7.66 4.90 -28.75
CA TYR A 76 -8.70 5.32 -27.83
C TYR A 76 -8.36 4.98 -26.37
N PRO A 77 -8.75 5.85 -25.41
CA PRO A 77 -8.53 5.56 -24.00
C PRO A 77 -9.34 4.33 -23.57
N CYS A 78 -8.66 3.36 -22.96
CA CYS A 78 -9.25 2.13 -22.45
C CYS A 78 -9.02 2.02 -20.94
N PRO A 79 -10.06 1.81 -20.11
CA PRO A 79 -9.90 1.53 -18.69
C PRO A 79 -9.32 0.12 -18.46
N SER A 80 -8.68 -0.10 -17.31
CA SER A 80 -8.25 -1.45 -16.93
C SER A 80 -9.44 -2.34 -16.59
N THR A 81 -9.35 -3.65 -16.82
CA THR A 81 -10.40 -4.63 -16.51
C THR A 81 -10.96 -4.49 -15.08
N PRO A 82 -10.13 -4.35 -14.02
CA PRO A 82 -10.64 -4.13 -12.66
C PRO A 82 -11.42 -2.82 -12.50
N THR A 83 -11.05 -1.77 -13.26
CA THR A 83 -11.77 -0.49 -13.26
C THR A 83 -13.16 -0.63 -13.85
N VAL A 84 -13.31 -1.42 -14.92
CA VAL A 84 -14.62 -1.71 -15.54
C VAL A 84 -15.51 -2.45 -14.56
N TYR A 85 -15.02 -3.55 -13.96
CA TYR A 85 -15.76 -4.28 -12.94
C TYR A 85 -16.20 -3.37 -11.78
N ARG A 86 -15.30 -2.50 -11.29
CA ARG A 86 -15.62 -1.53 -10.22
C ARG A 86 -16.72 -0.55 -10.62
N TYR A 87 -16.77 -0.10 -11.88
CA TYR A 87 -17.84 0.79 -12.35
C TYR A 87 -19.19 0.07 -12.41
N ILE A 88 -19.21 -1.18 -12.87
CA ILE A 88 -20.41 -2.02 -12.90
C ILE A 88 -20.90 -2.33 -11.48
N ASP A 89 -19.99 -2.71 -10.57
CA ASP A 89 -20.33 -3.01 -9.18
C ASP A 89 -20.89 -1.81 -8.42
N ARG A 90 -20.48 -0.59 -8.79
CA ARG A 90 -21.01 0.66 -8.23
C ARG A 90 -22.28 1.15 -8.92
N GLY A 91 -22.76 0.47 -9.97
CA GLY A 91 -23.92 0.90 -10.74
C GLY A 91 -23.69 2.21 -11.52
N LEU A 92 -22.45 2.51 -11.90
CA LEU A 92 -22.11 3.74 -12.65
C LEU A 92 -22.33 3.60 -14.15
N LEU A 93 -22.66 2.40 -14.64
CA LEU A 93 -22.84 2.07 -16.05
C LEU A 93 -24.23 1.46 -16.26
N ASP A 94 -24.75 1.60 -17.47
CA ASP A 94 -26.01 0.96 -17.89
C ASP A 94 -25.89 -0.57 -18.04
N VAL A 95 -24.67 -1.10 -17.98
CA VAL A 95 -24.38 -2.54 -17.87
C VAL A 95 -24.38 -2.89 -16.39
N SER A 96 -25.26 -3.82 -16.01
CA SER A 96 -25.43 -4.32 -14.66
C SER A 96 -24.75 -5.67 -14.47
N ASN A 97 -24.64 -6.13 -13.22
CA ASN A 97 -24.07 -7.44 -12.91
C ASN A 97 -24.86 -8.62 -13.51
N ILE A 98 -26.13 -8.42 -13.86
CA ILE A 98 -27.00 -9.44 -14.45
C ILE A 98 -26.66 -9.67 -15.92
N ASP A 99 -26.17 -8.63 -16.60
CA ASP A 99 -25.78 -8.68 -18.01
C ASP A 99 -24.45 -9.43 -18.22
N LEU A 100 -23.74 -9.80 -17.14
CA LEU A 100 -22.45 -10.46 -17.20
C LEU A 100 -22.57 -11.99 -17.02
N PRO A 101 -22.34 -12.79 -18.08
CA PRO A 101 -22.66 -14.23 -18.13
C PRO A 101 -21.89 -15.06 -17.07
N MET A 102 -20.65 -14.65 -16.74
CA MET A 102 -19.80 -15.37 -15.80
C MET A 102 -19.91 -14.89 -14.35
N LYS A 103 -20.45 -13.69 -14.11
CA LYS A 103 -20.34 -13.04 -12.78
C LYS A 103 -21.29 -13.66 -11.76
N LEU A 104 -22.50 -14.02 -12.19
CA LEU A 104 -23.50 -14.70 -11.36
C LEU A 104 -23.14 -16.17 -11.07
N LYS A 105 -22.30 -16.81 -11.90
CA LYS A 105 -21.86 -18.21 -11.71
C LYS A 105 -20.70 -18.35 -10.71
N ARG A 106 -19.93 -17.29 -10.47
CA ARG A 106 -18.81 -17.31 -9.52
C ARG A 106 -19.35 -17.26 -8.09
N ARG A 107 -19.20 -18.36 -7.34
CA ARG A 107 -19.36 -18.35 -5.88
C ARG A 107 -18.42 -17.27 -5.32
N ARG A 108 -18.99 -16.22 -4.73
CA ARG A 108 -18.21 -15.26 -3.94
C ARG A 108 -17.73 -16.01 -2.70
N ASN A 109 -16.47 -16.45 -2.71
CA ASN A 109 -15.78 -16.69 -1.46
C ASN A 109 -15.68 -15.34 -0.77
N GLN A 110 -16.61 -15.06 0.15
CA GLN A 110 -16.50 -13.93 1.06
C GLN A 110 -15.28 -14.19 1.94
N ARG A 111 -14.09 -13.91 1.42
CA ARG A 111 -12.94 -13.67 2.28
C ARG A 111 -13.29 -12.39 3.00
N HIS A 112 -13.74 -12.53 4.24
CA HIS A 112 -13.95 -11.43 5.16
C HIS A 112 -12.62 -10.68 5.32
N HIS A 113 -12.35 -9.74 4.41
CA HIS A 113 -11.53 -8.59 4.73
C HIS A 113 -12.45 -7.64 5.50
N SER A 114 -12.82 -8.07 6.70
CA SER A 114 -13.44 -7.20 7.69
C SER A 114 -12.45 -6.08 7.92
N HIS A 115 -12.86 -4.87 7.53
CA HIS A 115 -12.13 -3.64 7.81
C HIS A 115 -11.98 -3.37 9.34
N ASP A 116 -12.64 -4.21 10.15
CA ASP A 116 -12.73 -4.17 11.61
C ASP A 116 -12.47 -5.53 12.30
N GLY A 117 -12.11 -6.57 11.56
CA GLY A 117 -11.81 -7.87 12.17
C GLY A 117 -10.36 -7.87 12.61
N HIS A 118 -10.15 -7.75 13.91
CA HIS A 118 -8.90 -8.13 14.54
C HIS A 118 -8.35 -9.37 13.86
N ALA A 119 -7.13 -9.28 13.34
CA ALA A 119 -6.43 -10.41 12.76
C ALA A 119 -6.62 -11.60 13.71
N LEU A 120 -7.13 -12.72 13.19
CA LEU A 120 -7.36 -13.97 13.95
C LEU A 120 -6.09 -14.45 14.69
N HIS A 121 -4.94 -13.85 14.38
CA HIS A 121 -3.63 -14.08 14.96
C HIS A 121 -3.01 -12.78 15.52
N LYS A 122 -3.77 -11.96 16.27
CA LYS A 122 -3.14 -10.87 17.03
C LYS A 122 -2.23 -11.53 18.08
N LYS A 123 -0.91 -11.42 17.88
CA LYS A 123 0.07 -11.92 18.86
C LYS A 123 -0.16 -11.16 20.17
N ASN A 124 -0.45 -11.89 21.25
CA ASN A 124 -0.42 -11.33 22.59
C ASN A 124 1.05 -10.99 22.89
N LEU A 125 1.39 -9.70 22.85
CA LEU A 125 2.77 -9.22 23.04
C LEU A 125 3.21 -9.24 24.51
N GLY A 126 2.34 -9.70 25.42
CA GLY A 126 2.58 -9.68 26.86
C GLY A 126 2.35 -8.30 27.48
N ASN A 127 2.75 -8.16 28.74
CA ASN A 127 2.69 -6.91 29.49
C ASN A 127 3.78 -5.94 29.01
N SER A 128 3.51 -4.63 29.10
CA SER A 128 4.50 -3.61 28.75
C SER A 128 5.72 -3.70 29.66
N ILE A 129 6.92 -3.41 29.14
CA ILE A 129 8.15 -3.29 29.93
C ILE A 129 7.98 -2.25 31.05
N GLU A 130 7.17 -1.22 30.81
CA GLU A 130 6.84 -0.17 31.78
C GLU A 130 6.11 -0.69 33.02
N GLN A 131 5.47 -1.86 32.95
CA GLN A 131 4.73 -2.47 34.06
C GLN A 131 5.61 -3.35 34.95
N ARG A 132 6.93 -3.42 34.71
CA ARG A 132 7.84 -4.23 35.53
C ARG A 132 7.93 -3.70 36.98
N PRO A 133 8.08 -4.57 37.98
CA PRO A 133 8.35 -4.14 39.35
C PRO A 133 9.62 -3.29 39.42
N LYS A 134 9.61 -2.23 40.26
CA LYS A 134 10.74 -1.29 40.39
C LYS A 134 12.04 -1.98 40.82
N GLU A 135 11.92 -3.03 41.64
CA GLU A 135 13.03 -3.85 42.14
C GLU A 135 13.92 -4.44 41.00
N VAL A 136 13.39 -4.56 39.78
CA VAL A 136 14.14 -5.06 38.60
C VAL A 136 15.18 -4.05 38.10
N GLU A 137 14.99 -2.76 38.36
CA GLU A 137 15.93 -1.69 37.94
C GLU A 137 17.22 -1.71 38.75
N ASP A 138 17.11 -2.03 40.04
CA ASP A 138 18.23 -1.99 40.98
C ASP A 138 19.24 -3.11 40.74
N ARG A 139 18.83 -4.18 40.02
CA ARG A 139 19.67 -5.33 39.64
C ARG A 139 20.44 -5.94 40.83
N ALA A 140 19.91 -5.79 42.04
CA ALA A 140 20.58 -6.20 43.27
C ALA A 140 20.30 -7.66 43.64
N THR A 141 19.30 -8.29 43.03
CA THR A 141 18.92 -9.68 43.30
C THR A 141 19.84 -10.64 42.54
N PRO A 142 20.65 -11.46 43.23
CA PRO A 142 21.50 -12.44 42.58
C PRO A 142 20.67 -13.51 41.86
N LEU A 143 21.28 -14.17 40.86
CA LEU A 143 20.67 -15.25 40.06
C LEU A 143 19.59 -14.80 39.06
N HIS A 144 19.45 -13.49 38.82
CA HIS A 144 18.67 -12.99 37.70
C HIS A 144 19.53 -12.97 36.43
N TRP A 145 19.10 -13.74 35.43
CA TRP A 145 19.78 -13.85 34.13
C TRP A 145 18.97 -13.16 33.03
N GLU A 146 19.68 -12.43 32.18
CA GLU A 146 19.18 -11.83 30.96
C GLU A 146 19.70 -12.62 29.76
N GLY A 147 18.80 -13.05 28.88
CA GLY A 147 19.13 -13.85 27.70
C GLY A 147 18.80 -13.09 26.43
N ASP A 148 19.83 -12.77 25.65
CA ASP A 148 19.70 -12.14 24.34
C ASP A 148 20.13 -13.11 23.23
N LEU A 149 19.60 -12.86 22.03
CA LEU A 149 20.00 -13.58 20.82
C LEU A 149 20.47 -12.60 19.74
N VAL A 150 21.75 -12.69 19.41
CA VAL A 150 22.38 -11.89 18.37
C VAL A 150 22.46 -12.71 17.08
N LYS A 151 21.68 -12.30 16.07
CA LYS A 151 21.72 -12.88 14.72
C LYS A 151 22.34 -11.89 13.74
N GLY A 152 23.49 -12.26 13.17
CA GLY A 152 24.19 -11.41 12.20
C GLY A 152 23.42 -11.25 10.89
N VAL A 153 23.19 -12.35 10.18
CA VAL A 153 22.43 -12.37 8.91
C VAL A 153 21.03 -12.91 9.15
N ARG A 154 20.00 -12.12 8.84
CA ARG A 154 18.58 -12.51 8.95
C ARG A 154 18.13 -13.43 7.80
N ARG A 155 18.78 -14.59 7.66
CA ARG A 155 18.39 -15.70 6.76
C ARG A 155 18.15 -16.97 7.59
N LYS A 156 17.44 -17.95 7.00
CA LYS A 156 17.26 -19.26 7.62
C LYS A 156 18.60 -19.98 7.70
N ASN A 157 18.77 -20.79 8.74
CA ASN A 157 19.92 -21.65 8.95
C ASN A 157 21.25 -20.90 8.92
N GLN A 158 21.28 -19.79 9.64
CA GLN A 158 22.49 -19.02 9.86
C GLN A 158 22.82 -19.08 11.35
N PRO A 159 24.12 -19.09 11.70
CA PRO A 159 24.52 -19.13 13.09
C PRO A 159 24.03 -17.89 13.84
N ALA A 160 23.67 -18.08 15.09
CA ALA A 160 23.32 -17.02 16.03
C ALA A 160 24.18 -17.18 17.29
N LEU A 161 24.39 -16.08 18.02
CA LEU A 161 24.99 -16.11 19.35
C LEU A 161 23.87 -15.93 20.37
N MET A 162 23.81 -16.83 21.35
CA MET A 162 23.00 -16.65 22.55
C MET A 162 23.91 -16.10 23.64
N THR A 163 23.51 -14.99 24.25
CA THR A 163 24.22 -14.35 25.35
C THR A 163 23.38 -14.46 26.60
N LEU A 164 23.96 -14.98 27.68
CA LEU A 164 23.36 -15.05 29.01
C LEU A 164 24.19 -14.19 29.95
N THR A 165 23.59 -13.15 30.53
CA THR A 165 24.25 -12.23 31.45
C THR A 165 23.57 -12.27 32.81
N GLU A 166 24.31 -12.59 33.87
CA GLU A 166 23.80 -12.44 35.24
C GLU A 166 23.82 -10.96 35.64
N ARG A 167 22.68 -10.43 36.07
CA ARG A 167 22.45 -8.97 36.16
C ARG A 167 23.24 -8.28 37.28
N THR A 168 23.59 -9.01 38.34
CA THR A 168 24.26 -8.47 39.54
C THR A 168 25.77 -8.39 39.36
N THR A 169 26.37 -9.52 38.99
CA THR A 169 27.80 -9.76 38.82
C THR A 169 28.31 -9.40 37.43
N ARG A 170 27.41 -9.26 36.46
CA ARG A 170 27.73 -9.10 35.02
C ARG A 170 28.54 -10.25 34.44
N PHE A 171 28.49 -11.42 35.08
CA PHE A 171 29.06 -12.63 34.52
C PHE A 171 28.31 -13.00 33.23
N GLU A 172 29.06 -13.27 32.16
CA GLU A 172 28.53 -13.47 30.82
C GLU A 172 28.93 -14.83 30.25
N VAL A 173 27.94 -15.51 29.65
CA VAL A 173 28.12 -16.76 28.91
C VAL A 173 27.65 -16.54 27.48
N VAL A 174 28.54 -16.79 26.51
CA VAL A 174 28.24 -16.64 25.09
C VAL A 174 28.32 -18.00 24.41
N ILE A 175 27.21 -18.43 23.80
CA ILE A 175 27.07 -19.74 23.15
C ILE A 175 26.74 -19.54 21.68
N LYS A 176 27.52 -20.19 20.80
CA LYS A 176 27.22 -20.22 19.37
C LYS A 176 26.19 -21.30 19.06
N ILE A 177 25.07 -20.89 18.49
CA ILE A 177 24.04 -21.76 17.92
C ILE A 177 24.35 -21.88 16.41
N PRO A 178 24.70 -23.07 15.90
CA PRO A 178 25.11 -23.22 14.51
C PRO A 178 23.97 -23.03 13.50
N ASP A 179 22.73 -23.36 13.88
CA ASP A 179 21.55 -23.34 13.01
C ASP A 179 20.34 -22.76 13.78
N TYR A 180 19.95 -21.51 13.46
CA TYR A 180 18.82 -20.77 14.06
C TYR A 180 17.87 -20.17 13.01
#